data_AF-A0A521RET2-F1
#
_entry.id   AF-A0A521RET2-F1
#
_cell.length_a   1.000
_cell.length_b   1.000
_cell.length_c   1.000
_cell.angle_alpha   90.00
_cell.angle_beta   90.00
_cell.angle_gamma   90.00
#
_symmetry.space_group_name_H-M   'P 1'
#
loop_
_entity.id
_entity.type
_entity.pdbx_description
1 polymer ?
#
loop_
_entity_poly.entity_id
_entity_poly.type
_entity_poly.pdbx_seq_one_letter_code
_entity_poly.pdbx_strand_id
1 'polypeptide(L)'
;MNAVVIEHVKVAELPEAWRNKLAIPADARVTVRIEDEAAQPTPTEQTSDQSSIDPAFGIWRDREDMADVEGYVRKLRASRYNRDGSRKDG
;
A
#
# COMPACT_ATOMS: atom_id res chain seq x y z
N MET A 1 -1.71 -23.93 3.73
CA MET A 1 -2.45 -24.07 2.45
C MET A 1 -3.57 -25.07 2.65
N ASN A 2 -4.68 -24.63 3.25
CA ASN A 2 -5.90 -25.43 3.36
C ASN A 2 -7.00 -24.64 2.65
N ALA A 3 -7.48 -25.15 1.51
CA ALA A 3 -8.60 -24.59 0.79
C ALA A 3 -9.86 -25.36 1.18
N VAL A 4 -10.91 -24.66 1.59
CA VAL A 4 -12.23 -25.24 1.83
C VAL A 4 -13.03 -25.10 0.54
N VAL A 5 -13.43 -26.24 -0.02
CA VAL A 5 -14.30 -26.28 -1.22
C VAL A 5 -15.69 -26.72 -0.79
N ILE A 6 -16.68 -25.88 -1.03
CA ILE A 6 -18.09 -26.16 -0.76
C ILE A 6 -18.79 -26.30 -2.11
N GLU A 7 -19.22 -27.52 -2.43
CA GLU A 7 -19.87 -27.83 -3.71
C GLU A 7 -21.40 -27.75 -3.62
N HIS A 8 -22.04 -27.58 -4.78
CA HIS A 8 -23.49 -27.65 -4.93
C HIS A 8 -24.31 -26.62 -4.11
N VAL A 9 -23.72 -25.47 -3.78
CA VAL A 9 -24.36 -24.41 -3.02
C VAL A 9 -25.41 -23.72 -3.89
N LYS A 10 -26.64 -23.59 -3.40
CA LYS A 10 -27.68 -22.85 -4.10
C LYS A 10 -27.34 -21.36 -4.14
N VAL A 11 -27.50 -20.72 -5.29
CA VAL A 11 -27.23 -19.28 -5.43
C VAL A 11 -28.06 -18.48 -4.44
N ALA A 12 -29.30 -18.86 -4.15
CA ALA A 12 -30.17 -18.22 -3.15
C ALA A 12 -29.60 -18.19 -1.72
N GLU A 13 -28.72 -19.12 -1.36
CA GLU A 13 -28.12 -19.24 -0.02
C GLU A 13 -26.82 -18.42 0.11
N LEU A 14 -26.34 -17.84 -0.99
CA LEU A 14 -25.14 -16.99 -0.98
C LEU A 14 -25.44 -15.57 -0.50
N PRO A 15 -24.45 -14.89 0.10
CA PRO A 15 -24.54 -13.47 0.42
C PRO A 15 -24.97 -12.62 -0.78
N GLU A 16 -25.81 -11.61 -0.55
CA GLU A 16 -26.34 -10.75 -1.61
C GLU A 16 -25.23 -10.08 -2.46
N ALA A 17 -24.15 -9.64 -1.82
CA ALA A 17 -23.00 -9.06 -2.50
C ALA A 17 -22.31 -10.02 -3.48
N TRP A 18 -22.39 -11.34 -3.23
CA TRP A 18 -21.84 -12.36 -4.13
C TRP A 18 -22.84 -12.71 -5.22
N ARG A 19 -24.13 -12.82 -4.87
CA ARG A 19 -25.22 -13.04 -5.84
C ARG A 19 -25.27 -11.95 -6.90
N ASN A 20 -25.13 -10.69 -6.53
CA ASN A 20 -25.13 -9.57 -7.49
C ASN A 20 -23.98 -9.65 -8.52
N LYS A 21 -22.87 -10.34 -8.20
CA LYS A 21 -21.77 -10.58 -9.15
C LYS A 21 -22.03 -11.79 -10.04
N LEU A 22 -22.79 -12.77 -9.55
CA LEU A 22 -23.17 -13.97 -10.27
C LEU A 22 -24.48 -13.68 -11.01
N ALA A 23 -24.40 -13.30 -12.29
CA ALA A 23 -25.57 -13.09 -13.16
C ALA A 23 -26.28 -14.42 -13.54
N ILE A 24 -26.53 -15.26 -12.55
CA ILE A 24 -27.01 -16.64 -12.64
C ILE A 24 -28.34 -16.73 -11.88
N PRO A 25 -29.33 -17.52 -12.35
CA PRO A 25 -30.59 -17.70 -11.64
C PRO A 25 -30.40 -18.24 -10.21
N ALA A 26 -31.27 -17.82 -9.29
CA ALA A 26 -31.20 -18.14 -7.86
C ALA A 26 -31.28 -19.65 -7.54
N ASP A 27 -31.83 -20.46 -8.46
CA ASP A 27 -31.97 -21.91 -8.32
C ASP A 27 -30.76 -22.70 -8.87
N ALA A 28 -29.79 -22.00 -9.46
CA ALA A 28 -28.55 -22.64 -9.89
C ALA A 28 -27.69 -23.06 -8.69
N ARG A 29 -26.80 -24.03 -8.95
CA ARG A 29 -25.82 -24.51 -7.99
C ARG A 29 -24.42 -24.06 -8.39
N VAL A 30 -23.63 -23.59 -7.43
CA VAL A 30 -22.25 -23.15 -7.63
C VAL A 30 -21.31 -23.84 -6.65
N THR A 31 -20.01 -23.78 -6.96
CA THR A 31 -18.95 -24.24 -6.07
C THR A 31 -18.23 -23.03 -5.51
N VAL A 32 -18.14 -22.94 -4.18
CA VAL A 32 -17.43 -21.88 -3.47
C VAL A 32 -16.09 -22.42 -3.00
N ARG A 33 -15.00 -21.81 -3.46
CA ARG A 33 -13.64 -22.10 -2.99
C ARG A 33 -13.19 -20.98 -2.06
N ILE A 34 -12.97 -21.33 -0.79
CA ILE A 34 -12.49 -20.42 0.24
C ILE A 34 -11.05 -20.80 0.54
N GLU A 35 -10.16 -19.85 0.40
CA GLU A 35 -8.75 -20.03 0.71
C GLU A 35 -8.36 -19.03 1.79
N ASP A 36 -7.56 -19.48 2.76
CA ASP A 36 -6.83 -18.53 3.60
C ASP A 36 -5.89 -17.77 2.68
N GLU A 37 -6.16 -16.47 2.55
CA GLU A 37 -5.21 -15.51 2.03
C GLU A 37 -4.04 -15.48 3.01
N ALA A 38 -3.05 -16.36 2.79
CA ALA A 38 -1.81 -16.36 3.53
C ALA A 38 -1.26 -14.94 3.42
N ALA A 39 -1.35 -14.18 4.52
CA ALA A 39 -1.14 -12.74 4.61
C ALA A 39 -0.61 -12.20 3.30
N GLN A 40 -1.52 -11.89 2.35
CA GLN A 40 -1.13 -11.03 1.25
C GLN A 40 -0.49 -9.84 1.96
N PRO A 41 0.78 -9.52 1.67
CA PRO A 41 1.38 -8.35 2.28
C PRO A 41 0.36 -7.25 2.06
N THR A 42 -0.16 -6.72 3.16
CA THR A 42 -1.04 -5.55 3.14
C THR A 42 -0.45 -4.61 2.09
N PRO A 43 -1.25 -4.00 1.19
CA PRO A 43 -0.75 -2.94 0.32
C PRO A 43 -0.35 -1.75 1.20
N THR A 44 0.83 -1.88 1.77
CA THR A 44 1.61 -0.94 2.56
C THR A 44 3.09 -1.13 2.20
N GLU A 45 3.43 -2.18 1.42
CA GLU A 45 4.73 -2.34 0.75
C GLU A 45 4.59 -2.61 -0.76
N GLN A 46 3.51 -2.10 -1.38
CA GLN A 46 3.42 -1.90 -2.83
C GLN A 46 2.87 -0.49 -3.11
N THR A 47 3.55 0.53 -2.62
CA THR A 47 3.49 1.87 -3.23
C THR A 47 4.85 2.18 -3.82
N SER A 48 5.17 1.49 -4.92
CA SER A 48 6.24 1.94 -5.81
C SER A 48 6.05 1.28 -7.16
N ASP A 49 4.96 1.62 -7.83
CA ASP A 49 5.10 1.83 -9.28
C ASP A 49 3.99 2.64 -9.95
N GLN A 50 2.76 2.76 -9.39
CA GLN A 50 1.68 3.49 -10.11
C GLN A 50 0.67 4.26 -9.24
N SER A 51 1.01 4.62 -7.99
CA SER A 51 0.09 5.39 -7.12
C SER A 51 0.68 6.72 -6.69
N SER A 52 0.95 7.57 -7.68
CA SER A 52 0.53 8.97 -7.68
C SER A 52 0.86 9.55 -9.05
N ILE A 53 -0.15 9.93 -9.84
CA ILE A 53 0.02 10.66 -11.12
C ILE A 53 0.44 12.12 -10.84
N ASP A 54 1.03 12.38 -9.68
CA ASP A 54 1.61 13.67 -9.35
C ASP A 54 3.10 13.59 -9.70
N PRO A 55 3.53 14.33 -10.75
CA PRO A 55 4.91 14.34 -11.21
C PRO A 55 5.90 14.82 -10.13
N ALA A 56 5.42 15.31 -8.99
CA ALA A 56 6.23 15.67 -7.84
C ALA A 56 6.67 14.47 -6.98
N PHE A 57 5.98 13.33 -7.04
CA PHE A 57 6.39 12.14 -6.27
C PHE A 57 7.66 11.54 -6.90
N GLY A 58 8.78 11.71 -6.20
CA GLY A 58 10.09 11.20 -6.63
C GLY A 58 11.09 12.28 -7.06
N ILE A 59 10.71 13.56 -7.13
CA ILE A 59 11.64 14.65 -7.47
C ILE A 59 12.85 14.69 -6.51
N TRP A 60 12.68 14.23 -5.27
CA TRP A 60 13.74 14.27 -4.27
C TRP A 60 14.52 12.95 -4.17
N ARG A 61 14.15 11.92 -4.94
CA ARG A 61 14.76 10.59 -4.87
C ARG A 61 16.25 10.59 -5.20
N ASP A 62 16.66 11.47 -6.12
CA ASP A 62 18.06 11.61 -6.56
C ASP A 62 18.87 12.61 -5.71
N ARG A 63 18.27 13.18 -4.67
CA ARG A 63 18.92 14.16 -3.82
C ARG A 63 19.81 13.45 -2.79
N GLU A 64 21.09 13.81 -2.76
CA GLU A 64 22.09 13.16 -1.91
C GLU A 64 21.75 13.21 -0.41
N ASP A 65 21.04 14.24 0.04
CA ASP A 65 20.59 14.40 1.42
C ASP A 65 19.44 13.45 1.81
N MET A 66 18.82 12.74 0.85
CA MET A 66 17.89 11.66 1.17
C MET A 66 18.59 10.39 1.64
N ALA A 67 19.92 10.27 1.45
CA ALA A 67 20.71 9.16 2.01
C ALA A 67 20.87 9.26 3.54
N ASP A 68 20.84 10.48 4.09
CA ASP A 68 20.88 10.75 5.54
C ASP A 68 19.96 11.92 5.91
N VAL A 69 18.66 11.59 6.04
CA VAL A 69 17.62 12.54 6.39
C VAL A 69 17.85 13.17 7.77
N GLU A 70 18.37 12.40 8.74
CA GLU A 70 18.62 12.90 10.08
C GLU A 70 19.75 13.93 10.11
N GLY A 71 20.86 13.66 9.41
CA GLY A 71 21.97 14.59 9.25
C GLY A 71 21.54 15.87 8.55
N TYR A 72 20.73 15.75 7.50
CA TYR A 72 20.16 16.90 6.80
C TYR A 72 19.29 17.78 7.71
N VAL A 73 18.36 17.18 8.45
CA VAL A 73 17.49 17.93 9.38
C VAL A 73 18.31 18.58 10.50
N ARG A 74 19.35 17.90 11.00
CA ARG A 74 20.27 18.48 12.00
C ARG A 74 21.00 19.71 11.45
N LYS A 75 21.47 19.66 10.20
CA LYS A 75 22.09 20.81 9.51
C LYS A 75 21.11 21.97 9.36
N LEU A 76 19.86 21.72 9.00
CA LEU A 76 18.82 22.75 8.90
C LEU A 76 18.52 23.43 10.24
N ARG A 77 18.56 22.68 11.34
CA ARG A 77 18.34 23.21 12.70
C ARG A 77 19.56 23.90 13.29
N ALA A 78 20.74 23.74 12.70
CA ALA A 78 21.96 24.37 13.18
C ALA A 78 21.88 25.90 13.02
N SER A 79 22.50 26.63 13.96
CA SER A 79 22.63 28.08 13.86
C SER A 79 23.35 28.46 12.58
N ARG A 80 22.90 29.50 11.87
CA ARG A 80 23.58 30.01 10.65
C ARG A 80 24.88 30.76 10.96
N TYR A 81 25.01 31.22 12.20
CA TYR A 81 26.15 31.98 12.69
C TYR A 81 26.78 31.26 13.88
N ASN A 82 28.09 31.43 13.99
CA ASN A 82 28.85 31.10 15.18
C ASN A 82 28.59 32.14 16.28
N ARG A 83 29.02 31.83 17.49
CA ARG A 83 28.86 32.73 18.66
C ARG A 83 29.63 34.04 18.50
N ASP A 84 30.70 34.03 17.70
CA ASP A 84 31.51 35.19 17.34
C ASP A 84 30.90 36.03 16.20
N GLY A 85 29.73 35.63 15.68
CA GLY A 85 29.04 36.33 14.58
C GLY A 85 29.54 35.98 13.19
N SER A 86 30.56 35.12 13.05
CA SER A 86 30.99 34.62 11.75
C SER A 86 29.93 33.67 11.17
N ARG A 87 29.78 33.65 9.84
CA ARG A 87 28.86 32.72 9.16
C ARG A 87 29.44 31.31 9.25
N LYS A 88 28.60 30.33 9.61
CA LYS A 88 28.97 28.92 9.51
C LYS A 88 28.92 28.48 8.06
N ASP A 89 30.01 27.90 7.57
CA ASP A 89 30.01 27.21 6.28
C ASP A 89 29.18 25.93 6.41
N GLY A 90 28.26 25.77 5.45
CA GLY A 90 27.19 24.78 5.50
C GLY A 90 27.58 23.47 4.87
#